data_AF-A0AA42YD42-F1
#
_entry.id   AF-A0AA42YD42-F1
#
_cell.length_a   1.000
_cell.length_b   1.000
_cell.length_c   1.000
_cell.angle_alpha   90.00
_cell.angle_beta   90.00
_cell.angle_gamma   90.00
#
_symmetry.space_group_name_H-M   'P 1'
#
loop_
_entity.id
_entity.type
_entity.pdbx_description
1 polymer ?
#
loop_
_entity_poly.entity_id
_entity_poly.type
_entity_poly.pdbx_seq_one_letter_code
_entity_poly.pdbx_strand_id
1 'polypeptide(L)' 'MKILIFGAGAIGGYLGGIVTIARADVTLVARGAQLEA' A
#
# COMPACT_ATOMS: atom_id res chain seq x y z
N MET A 1 -12.42 6.40 3.97
CA MET A 1 -12.14 5.14 4.71
C MET A 1 -10.64 5.03 4.89
N LYS A 2 -10.15 4.58 6.06
CA LYS A 2 -8.70 4.45 6.33
C LYS A 2 -8.29 2.99 6.25
N ILE A 3 -7.24 2.69 5.48
CA ILE A 3 -6.79 1.32 5.20
C ILE A 3 -5.28 1.23 5.44
N LEU A 4 -4.88 0.28 6.27
CA LEU A 4 -3.48 -0.05 6.52
C LEU A 4 -3.16 -1.39 5.83
N ILE A 5 -2.12 -1.42 5.00
CA ILE A 5 -1.67 -2.65 4.33
C ILE A 5 -0.24 -2.94 4.78
N PHE A 6 -0.02 -4.15 5.31
CA PHE A 6 1.31 -4.64 5.64
C PHE A 6 1.97 -5.27 4.43
N GLY A 7 3.01 -4.62 3.93
CA GLY A 7 3.79 -5.00 2.76
C GLY A 7 3.46 -4.18 1.52
N ALA A 8 4.49 -3.63 0.87
CA ALA A 8 4.41 -2.94 -0.42
C ALA A 8 5.03 -3.78 -1.56
N GLY A 9 4.92 -5.11 -1.47
CA GLY A 9 5.29 -6.03 -2.55
C GLY A 9 4.24 -6.06 -3.67
N ALA A 10 4.38 -6.99 -4.63
CA ALA A 10 3.54 -7.06 -5.83
C ALA A 10 2.04 -6.91 -5.56
N ILE A 11 1.50 -7.70 -4.62
CA ILE A 11 0.07 -7.68 -4.29
C ILE A 11 -0.30 -6.47 -3.41
N GLY A 12 0.51 -6.17 -2.39
CA GLY A 12 0.22 -5.08 -1.46
C GLY A 12 0.21 -3.72 -2.15
N GLY A 13 1.16 -3.47 -3.04
CA GLY A 13 1.21 -2.26 -3.86
C GLY A 13 0.06 -2.18 -4.87
N TYR A 14 -0.25 -3.30 -5.55
CA TYR A 14 -1.36 -3.33 -6.53
C TYR A 14 -2.72 -3.05 -5.87
N LEU A 15 -3.03 -3.75 -4.77
CA LEU A 15 -4.26 -3.52 -4.02
C LEU A 15 -4.29 -2.12 -3.41
N GLY A 16 -3.17 -1.67 -2.83
CA GLY A 16 -3.02 -0.30 -2.32
C GLY A 16 -3.30 0.76 -3.38
N GLY A 17 -2.83 0.56 -4.61
CA GLY A 17 -3.14 1.41 -5.75
C GLY A 17 -4.63 1.41 -6.11
N ILE A 18 -5.26 0.24 -6.21
CA ILE A 18 -6.70 0.12 -6.52
C ILE A 18 -7.55 0.87 -5.49
N VAL A 19 -7.30 0.65 -4.19
CA VAL A 19 -8.12 1.30 -3.15
C VAL A 19 -7.80 2.79 -3.00
N THR A 20 -6.59 3.22 -3.34
CA THR A 20 -6.24 4.65 -3.45
C THR A 20 -7.06 5.33 -4.57
N ILE A 21 -7.19 4.67 -5.73
CA ILE A 21 -8.03 5.16 -6.84
C ILE A 21 -9.51 5.29 -6.39
N ALA A 22 -9.97 4.38 -5.54
CA ALA A 22 -11.29 4.44 -4.91
C ALA A 22 -11.41 5.52 -3.80
N ARG A 23 -10.42 6.41 -3.64
CA ARG A 23 -10.37 7.50 -2.65
C ARG A 23 -10.35 7.03 -1.19
N ALA A 24 -9.81 5.84 -0.93
CA ALA A 24 -9.42 5.47 0.42
C ALA A 24 -8.12 6.18 0.84
N ASP A 25 -8.00 6.48 2.13
CA ASP A 25 -6.77 6.95 2.75
C ASP A 25 -5.94 5.72 3.12
N VAL A 26 -4.87 5.46 2.36
CA VAL A 26 -4.10 4.22 2.40
C VAL A 26 -2.72 4.47 2.97
N THR A 27 -2.33 3.67 3.96
CA THR A 27 -0.96 3.61 4.46
C THR A 27 -0.37 2.24 4.17
N LEU A 28 0.81 2.21 3.54
CA LEU A 28 1.58 0.98 3.33
C LEU A 28 2.69 0.89 4.38
N VAL A 29 2.74 -0.23 5.10
CA VAL A 29 3.87 -0.54 5.99
C VAL A 29 4.84 -1.41 5.22
N ALA A 30 5.98 -0.84 4.83
CA ALA A 30 7.02 -1.53 4.09
C ALA A 30 8.29 -1.70 4.94
N ARG A 31 9.21 -2.53 4.45
CA ARG A 31 10.56 -2.73 5.01
C ARG A 31 11.54 -3.07 3.89
N GLY A 32 12.84 -2.87 4.14
CA GLY A 32 13.89 -3.22 3.17
C GLY A 32 13.74 -2.44 1.86
N ALA A 33 14.06 -3.08 0.74
CA ALA A 33 14.08 -2.43 -0.58
C ALA A 33 12.75 -1.78 -0.96
N GLN A 34 11.60 -2.33 -0.53
CA GLN A 34 10.28 -1.76 -0.83
C GLN A 34 9.93 -0.54 0.04
N LEU A 35 10.63 -0.32 1.16
CA LEU A 35 10.48 0.90 1.95
C LEU A 35 11.30 2.05 1.37
N GLU A 36 12.46 1.73 0.78
CA GLU A 36 13.38 2.68 0.16
C GLU A 36 13.04 2.99 -1.31
N ALA A 37 11.98 2.39 -1.86
CA ALA A 37 11.59 2.46 -3.26
C ALA A 37 10.79 3.73 -3.62
#